data_AF-A0A9D7AD70-F1
#
_entry.id   AF-A0A9D7AD70-F1
#
_cell.length_a   1.000
_cell.length_b   1.000
_cell.length_c   1.000
_cell.angle_alpha   90.00
_cell.angle_beta   90.00
_cell.angle_gamma   90.00
#
_symmetry.space_group_name_H-M   'P 1'
#
loop_
_entity.id
_entity.type
_entity.pdbx_description
1 polymer ?
#
loop_
_entity_poly.entity_id
_entity_poly.type
_entity_poly.pdbx_seq_one_letter_code
_entity_poly.pdbx_strand_id
1 'polypeptide(L)'
;VFFAARTAALSVLDEEHTKNLAEKKLLAEKAEKILPITDMKSARQALKPIQEEWSKIGHVPRKDKEQIESRLKSVEEAIKNTEKNEINRTDPAKSARAQSTMQLLEVKLAKTEKEREAALAKGDNKKAETLSITIESQKMLLDATKSALAELTR
;
A
#
# COMPACT_ATOMS: atom_id res chain seq x y z
N VAL A 1 32.82 24.60 -43.35
CA VAL A 1 31.81 25.39 -42.59
C VAL A 1 30.79 24.52 -41.84
N PHE A 2 30.50 23.29 -42.28
CA PHE A 2 29.57 22.37 -41.60
C PHE A 2 29.98 21.91 -40.18
N PHE A 3 31.28 21.75 -39.89
CA PHE A 3 31.74 21.31 -38.56
C PHE A 3 31.63 22.40 -37.49
N ALA A 4 31.96 23.66 -37.81
CA ALA A 4 31.94 24.76 -36.84
C ALA A 4 30.53 25.10 -36.34
N ALA A 5 29.53 25.09 -37.23
CA ALA A 5 28.13 25.32 -36.86
C ALA A 5 27.57 24.20 -35.97
N ARG A 6 28.02 22.95 -36.19
CA ARG A 6 27.63 21.80 -35.38
C ARG A 6 28.25 21.86 -33.98
N THR A 7 29.52 22.26 -33.86
CA THR A 7 30.19 22.39 -32.56
C THR A 7 29.63 23.52 -31.70
N ALA A 8 29.27 24.65 -32.32
CA ALA A 8 28.65 25.78 -31.61
C ALA A 8 27.25 25.41 -31.08
N ALA A 9 26.43 24.73 -31.88
CA ALA A 9 25.10 24.27 -31.46
C ALA A 9 25.16 23.24 -30.32
N LEU A 10 26.15 22.33 -30.34
CA LEU A 10 26.38 21.37 -29.25
C LEU A 10 26.78 22.05 -27.94
N SER A 11 27.61 23.11 -28.02
CA SER A 11 28.08 23.83 -26.83
C SER A 11 26.95 24.59 -26.13
N VAL A 12 26.02 25.18 -26.89
CA VAL A 12 24.83 25.86 -26.34
C VAL A 12 23.88 24.86 -25.66
N LEU A 13 23.70 23.68 -26.26
CA LEU A 13 22.90 22.60 -25.68
C LEU A 13 23.51 22.06 -24.38
N ASP A 14 24.84 21.92 -24.31
CA ASP A 14 25.52 21.46 -23.09
C ASP A 14 25.40 22.47 -21.94
N GLU A 15 25.45 23.77 -22.22
CA GLU A 15 25.21 24.82 -21.23
C GLU A 15 23.76 24.80 -20.71
N GLU A 16 22.77 24.65 -21.60
CA GLU A 16 21.36 24.53 -21.25
C GLU A 16 21.12 23.28 -20.38
N HIS A 17 21.63 22.13 -20.79
CA HIS A 17 21.53 20.89 -20.02
C HIS A 17 22.19 21.02 -18.64
N THR A 18 23.31 21.74 -18.53
CA THR A 18 23.99 21.94 -17.24
C THR A 18 23.15 22.82 -16.30
N LYS A 19 22.46 23.84 -16.82
CA LYS A 19 21.50 24.64 -16.03
C LYS A 19 20.32 23.78 -15.58
N ASN A 20 19.75 23.00 -16.49
CA ASN A 20 18.68 22.06 -16.19
C ASN A 20 19.09 21.04 -15.11
N LEU A 21 20.34 20.58 -15.14
CA LEU A 21 20.88 19.67 -14.13
C LEU A 21 20.92 20.32 -12.74
N ALA A 22 21.33 21.59 -12.64
CA ALA A 22 21.34 22.31 -11.37
C ALA A 22 19.92 22.46 -10.78
N GLU A 23 18.94 22.78 -11.62
CA GLU A 23 17.53 22.88 -11.18
C GLU A 23 16.97 21.52 -10.75
N LYS A 24 17.21 20.45 -11.51
CA LYS A 24 16.79 19.09 -11.11
C LYS A 24 17.48 18.62 -9.83
N LYS A 25 18.75 18.99 -9.59
CA LYS A 25 19.44 18.73 -8.31
C LYS A 25 18.71 19.36 -7.13
N LEU A 26 18.31 20.62 -7.25
CA LEU A 26 17.53 21.30 -6.20
C LEU A 26 16.16 20.64 -5.97
N LEU A 27 15.49 20.20 -7.03
CA LEU A 27 14.24 19.46 -6.91
C LEU A 27 14.41 18.11 -6.23
N ALA A 28 15.47 17.36 -6.58
CA ALA A 28 15.79 16.09 -5.93
C ALA A 28 16.07 16.27 -4.43
N GLU A 29 16.82 17.30 -4.04
CA GLU A 29 17.05 17.62 -2.63
C GLU A 29 15.77 18.00 -1.89
N LYS A 30 14.86 18.74 -2.55
CA LYS A 30 13.53 19.02 -1.99
C LYS A 30 12.70 17.75 -1.82
N ALA A 31 12.78 16.81 -2.77
CA ALA A 31 12.09 15.52 -2.67
C ALA A 31 12.65 14.68 -1.53
N GLU A 32 13.98 14.64 -1.36
CA GLU A 32 14.63 13.90 -0.27
C GLU A 32 14.22 14.40 1.12
N LYS A 33 13.94 15.70 1.26
CA LYS A 33 13.42 16.28 2.51
C LYS A 33 11.99 15.86 2.87
N ILE A 34 11.26 15.23 1.94
CA ILE A 34 9.96 14.61 2.24
C ILE A 34 10.15 13.36 3.11
N LEU A 35 11.35 12.76 3.08
CA LEU A 35 11.71 11.66 3.96
C LEU A 35 12.25 12.22 5.30
N PRO A 36 11.86 11.65 6.45
CA PRO A 36 10.95 10.50 6.62
C PRO A 36 9.46 10.86 6.44
N ILE A 37 8.69 9.93 5.87
CA ILE A 37 7.25 10.12 5.60
C ILE A 37 6.47 10.00 6.91
N THR A 38 6.00 11.13 7.41
CA THR A 38 5.15 11.20 8.61
C THR A 38 3.67 11.17 8.27
N ASP A 39 3.27 11.88 7.20
CA ASP A 39 1.91 11.84 6.63
C ASP A 39 1.98 11.52 5.14
N MET A 40 1.36 10.41 4.74
CA MET A 40 1.30 9.95 3.36
C MET A 40 0.60 10.96 2.42
N LYS A 41 -0.46 11.61 2.90
CA LYS A 41 -1.23 12.57 2.10
C LYS A 41 -0.41 13.82 1.85
N SER A 42 0.23 14.36 2.89
CA SER A 42 1.13 15.51 2.77
C SER A 42 2.36 15.20 1.92
N ALA A 43 2.97 14.02 2.08
CA ALA A 43 4.12 13.60 1.27
C ALA A 43 3.79 13.57 -0.22
N ARG A 44 2.62 13.03 -0.61
CA ARG A 44 2.15 13.08 -2.01
C ARG A 44 1.86 14.49 -2.50
N GLN A 45 1.22 15.31 -1.67
CA GLN A 45 0.92 16.69 -2.03
C GLN A 45 2.20 17.51 -2.23
N ALA A 46 3.24 17.25 -1.45
CA ALA A 46 4.55 17.89 -1.59
C ALA A 46 5.34 17.37 -2.81
N LEU A 47 5.20 16.08 -3.15
CA LEU A 47 5.87 15.47 -4.31
C LEU A 47 5.29 15.96 -5.64
N LYS A 48 3.97 16.15 -5.73
CA LYS A 48 3.29 16.55 -6.96
C LYS A 48 3.88 17.81 -7.65
N PRO A 49 4.05 18.96 -6.97
CA PRO A 49 4.65 20.13 -7.59
C PRO A 49 6.12 19.90 -8.00
N ILE A 50 6.85 19.04 -7.28
CA ILE A 50 8.23 18.69 -7.64
C ILE A 50 8.26 17.92 -8.97
N GLN A 51 7.34 16.96 -9.17
CA GLN A 51 7.23 16.22 -10.43
C GLN A 51 6.79 17.11 -11.61
N GLU A 52 5.90 18.06 -11.35
CA GLU A 52 5.48 19.05 -12.35
C GLU A 52 6.64 19.95 -12.78
N GLU A 53 7.38 20.52 -11.84
CA GLU A 53 8.60 21.30 -12.12
C GLU A 53 9.68 20.45 -12.80
N TRP A 54 9.87 19.20 -12.38
CA TRP A 54 10.84 18.28 -12.98
C TRP A 54 10.59 18.03 -14.46
N SER A 55 9.32 17.96 -14.84
CA SER A 55 8.88 17.75 -16.23
C SER A 55 9.08 19.01 -17.09
N LYS A 56 9.07 20.20 -16.49
CA LYS A 56 9.27 21.49 -17.19
C LYS A 56 10.75 21.77 -17.49
N ILE A 57 11.67 21.35 -16.63
CA ILE A 57 13.11 21.63 -16.73
C ILE A 57 13.77 20.97 -17.96
N GLY A 58 13.11 20.02 -18.63
CA GLY A 58 13.64 19.43 -19.87
C GLY A 58 14.80 18.46 -19.66
N HIS A 59 15.72 18.38 -20.63
CA HIS A 59 16.79 17.38 -20.65
C HIS A 59 18.00 17.78 -19.80
N VAL A 60 18.67 16.79 -19.22
CA VAL A 60 19.94 16.93 -18.49
C VAL A 60 21.05 16.17 -19.20
N PRO A 61 22.34 16.43 -18.89
CA PRO A 61 23.45 15.73 -19.51
C PRO A 61 23.31 14.24 -19.28
N ARG A 62 23.57 13.44 -20.32
CA ARG A 62 23.39 11.99 -20.30
C ARG A 62 24.15 11.31 -19.15
N LYS A 63 25.29 11.88 -18.74
CA LYS A 63 26.13 11.39 -17.65
C LYS A 63 25.45 11.45 -16.28
N ASP A 64 24.70 12.52 -16.02
CA ASP A 64 24.06 12.77 -14.72
C ASP A 64 22.58 12.36 -14.70
N LYS A 65 22.00 12.11 -15.88
CA LYS A 65 20.59 11.73 -16.06
C LYS A 65 20.17 10.60 -15.12
N GLU A 66 20.89 9.48 -15.16
CA GLU A 66 20.54 8.29 -14.38
C GLU A 66 20.63 8.54 -12.87
N GLN A 67 21.69 9.23 -12.43
CA GLN A 67 21.89 9.56 -11.03
C GLN A 67 20.76 10.45 -10.51
N ILE A 68 20.41 11.51 -11.26
CA ILE A 68 19.41 12.48 -10.80
C ILE A 68 18.00 11.87 -10.83
N GLU A 69 17.68 11.09 -11.86
CA GLU A 69 16.41 10.35 -11.95
C GLU A 69 16.28 9.30 -10.83
N SER A 70 17.36 8.60 -10.49
CA SER A 70 17.37 7.63 -9.40
C SER A 70 17.06 8.25 -8.04
N ARG A 71 17.56 9.46 -7.76
CA ARG A 71 17.26 10.19 -6.50
C ARG A 71 15.77 10.48 -6.36
N LEU A 72 15.14 11.04 -7.40
CA LEU A 72 13.70 11.31 -7.38
C LEU A 72 12.91 10.00 -7.26
N LYS A 73 13.26 8.99 -8.07
CA LYS A 73 12.59 7.69 -8.06
C LYS A 73 12.68 7.00 -6.70
N SER A 74 13.78 7.13 -5.97
CA SER A 74 13.92 6.54 -4.63
C SER A 74 12.91 7.12 -3.64
N VAL A 75 12.65 8.43 -3.71
CA VAL A 75 11.63 9.09 -2.89
C VAL A 75 10.22 8.63 -3.30
N GLU A 76 9.95 8.55 -4.61
CA GLU A 76 8.68 8.04 -5.13
C GLU A 76 8.41 6.59 -4.70
N GLU A 77 9.43 5.73 -4.76
CA GLU A 77 9.36 4.34 -4.32
C GLU A 77 9.13 4.23 -2.81
N ALA A 78 9.79 5.06 -1.99
CA ALA A 78 9.55 5.11 -0.56
C ALA A 78 8.09 5.48 -0.24
N ILE A 79 7.54 6.49 -0.92
CA ILE A 79 6.14 6.91 -0.76
C ILE A 79 5.19 5.78 -1.20
N LYS A 80 5.42 5.19 -2.37
CA LYS A 80 4.59 4.10 -2.89
C LYS A 80 4.65 2.85 -2.01
N ASN A 81 5.81 2.52 -1.45
CA ASN A 81 5.97 1.34 -0.61
C ASN A 81 5.27 1.52 0.74
N THR A 82 5.41 2.69 1.36
CA THR A 82 4.69 3.03 2.59
C THR A 82 3.18 2.99 2.35
N GLU A 83 2.69 3.53 1.23
CA GLU A 83 1.27 3.45 0.90
C GLU A 83 0.82 2.00 0.69
N LYS A 84 1.57 1.21 -0.08
CA LYS A 84 1.23 -0.19 -0.32
C LYS A 84 1.17 -0.98 0.99
N ASN A 85 2.07 -0.70 1.94
CA ASN A 85 2.05 -1.32 3.27
C ASN A 85 0.82 -0.90 4.07
N GLU A 86 0.47 0.39 4.06
CA GLU A 86 -0.74 0.89 4.71
C GLU A 86 -2.02 0.28 4.10
N ILE A 87 -2.14 0.26 2.77
CA ILE A 87 -3.29 -0.35 2.07
C ILE A 87 -3.33 -1.85 2.31
N ASN A 88 -2.20 -2.56 2.30
CA ASN A 88 -2.19 -3.99 2.58
C ASN A 88 -2.62 -4.32 4.01
N ARG A 89 -2.30 -3.43 4.96
CA ARG A 89 -2.71 -3.51 6.37
C ARG A 89 -4.21 -3.24 6.52
N THR A 90 -4.71 -2.21 5.86
CA THR A 90 -6.11 -1.75 5.99
C THR A 90 -7.05 -2.22 4.88
N ASP A 91 -6.62 -3.15 4.02
CA ASP A 91 -7.35 -3.57 2.82
C ASP A 91 -8.82 -3.87 3.13
N PRO A 92 -9.76 -2.99 2.71
CA PRO A 92 -11.17 -3.12 3.05
C PRO A 92 -11.78 -4.41 2.48
N ALA A 93 -11.19 -5.00 1.45
CA ALA A 93 -11.63 -6.29 0.93
C ALA A 93 -11.21 -7.45 1.84
N LYS A 94 -10.13 -7.34 2.62
CA LYS A 94 -9.74 -8.38 3.60
C LYS A 94 -10.63 -8.31 4.83
N SER A 95 -10.87 -7.10 5.36
CA SER A 95 -11.79 -6.92 6.49
C SER A 95 -13.23 -7.29 6.11
N ALA A 96 -13.70 -6.92 4.91
CA ALA A 96 -15.03 -7.33 4.44
C ALA A 96 -15.18 -8.85 4.29
N ARG A 97 -14.15 -9.56 3.78
CA ARG A 97 -14.17 -11.03 3.70
C ARG A 97 -14.15 -11.68 5.08
N ALA A 98 -13.34 -11.17 6.01
CA ALA A 98 -13.30 -11.64 7.39
C ALA A 98 -14.65 -11.42 8.10
N GLN A 99 -15.28 -10.25 7.93
CA GLN A 99 -16.64 -9.97 8.44
C GLN A 99 -17.68 -10.91 7.83
N SER A 100 -17.64 -11.14 6.52
CA SER A 100 -18.58 -12.07 5.85
C SER A 100 -18.42 -13.50 6.37
N THR A 101 -17.18 -13.92 6.64
CA THR A 101 -16.87 -15.26 7.20
C THR A 101 -17.38 -15.37 8.63
N MET A 102 -17.17 -14.34 9.45
CA MET A 102 -17.67 -14.27 10.82
C MET A 102 -19.20 -14.43 10.86
N GLN A 103 -19.94 -13.70 10.01
CA GLN A 103 -21.40 -13.80 9.94
C GLN A 103 -21.85 -15.22 9.55
N LEU A 104 -21.17 -15.87 8.59
CA LEU A 104 -21.48 -17.25 8.21
C LEU A 104 -21.25 -18.23 9.37
N LEU A 105 -20.18 -18.05 10.13
CA LEU A 105 -19.87 -18.87 11.30
C LEU A 105 -20.91 -18.67 12.42
N GLU A 106 -21.34 -17.43 12.68
CA GLU A 106 -22.39 -17.13 13.66
C GLU A 106 -23.74 -17.76 13.26
N VAL A 107 -24.12 -17.69 11.99
CA VAL A 107 -25.33 -18.34 11.48
C VAL A 107 -25.25 -19.86 11.62
N LYS A 108 -24.10 -20.47 11.29
CA LYS A 108 -23.89 -21.91 11.46
C LYS A 108 -23.96 -22.32 12.93
N LEU A 109 -23.30 -21.56 13.80
CA LEU A 109 -23.29 -21.80 15.24
C LEU A 109 -24.71 -21.78 15.82
N ALA A 110 -25.50 -20.75 15.51
CA ALA A 110 -26.88 -20.63 15.96
C ALA A 110 -27.74 -21.81 15.47
N LYS A 111 -27.54 -22.26 14.23
CA LYS A 111 -28.24 -23.44 13.69
C LYS A 111 -27.85 -24.72 14.44
N THR A 112 -26.56 -24.95 14.68
CA THR A 112 -26.07 -26.13 15.40
C THR A 112 -26.51 -26.13 16.87
N GLU A 113 -26.54 -24.97 17.53
CA GLU A 113 -27.08 -24.82 18.89
C GLU A 113 -28.57 -25.18 18.96
N LYS A 114 -29.38 -24.73 17.98
CA LYS A 114 -30.79 -25.10 17.89
C LYS A 114 -31.00 -26.59 17.62
N GLU A 115 -30.16 -27.21 16.80
CA GLU A 115 -30.18 -28.66 16.57
C GLU A 115 -29.82 -29.47 17.82
N ARG A 116 -28.88 -28.98 18.64
CA ARG A 116 -28.50 -29.58 19.92
C ARG A 116 -29.68 -29.53 20.90
N GLU A 117 -30.34 -28.39 21.02
CA GLU A 117 -31.52 -28.23 21.87
C GLU A 117 -32.66 -29.17 21.45
N ALA A 118 -32.92 -29.28 20.14
CA ALA A 118 -33.90 -30.21 19.62
C ALA A 118 -33.53 -31.68 19.87
N ALA A 119 -32.23 -32.04 19.86
CA ALA A 119 -31.77 -33.38 20.22
C ALA A 119 -31.97 -33.69 21.72
N LEU A 120 -31.65 -32.72 22.59
CA LEU A 120 -31.90 -32.84 24.04
C LEU A 120 -33.38 -33.00 24.35
N ALA A 121 -34.26 -32.21 23.71
CA ALA A 121 -35.71 -32.30 23.89
C ALA A 121 -36.28 -33.66 23.45
N LYS A 122 -35.60 -34.36 22.54
CA LYS A 122 -35.96 -35.72 22.07
C LYS A 122 -35.30 -36.83 22.90
N GLY A 123 -34.47 -36.49 23.89
CA GLY A 123 -33.71 -37.46 24.68
C GLY A 123 -32.51 -38.08 23.95
N ASP A 124 -32.09 -37.53 22.81
CA ASP A 124 -30.98 -38.05 22.00
C ASP A 124 -29.64 -37.49 22.51
N ASN A 125 -29.21 -38.00 23.67
CA ASN A 125 -28.02 -37.51 24.38
C ASN A 125 -26.72 -37.68 23.58
N LYS A 126 -26.58 -38.78 22.82
CA LYS A 126 -25.38 -39.01 21.98
C LYS A 126 -25.24 -37.95 20.88
N LYS A 127 -26.36 -37.60 20.25
CA LYS A 127 -26.37 -36.55 19.22
C LYS A 127 -26.10 -35.17 19.84
N ALA A 128 -26.68 -34.88 21.00
CA ALA A 128 -26.44 -33.63 21.71
C ALA A 128 -24.97 -33.45 22.12
N GLU A 129 -24.30 -34.51 22.59
CA GLU A 129 -22.88 -34.51 22.92
C GLU A 129 -22.01 -34.23 21.67
N THR A 130 -22.28 -34.94 20.57
CA THR A 130 -21.58 -34.74 19.28
C THR A 130 -21.72 -33.30 18.76
N LEU A 131 -22.94 -32.74 18.84
CA LEU A 131 -23.20 -31.35 18.44
C LEU A 131 -22.51 -30.36 19.38
N SER A 132 -22.35 -30.68 20.67
CA SER A 132 -21.65 -29.82 21.63
C SER A 132 -20.16 -29.69 21.30
N ILE A 133 -19.51 -30.79 20.94
CA ILE A 133 -18.11 -30.78 20.45
C ILE A 133 -18.00 -29.92 19.17
N THR A 134 -18.97 -30.07 18.26
CA THR A 134 -19.02 -29.27 17.03
C THR A 134 -19.16 -27.78 17.33
N ILE A 135 -20.06 -27.40 18.25
CA ILE A 135 -20.28 -26.02 18.71
C ILE A 135 -19.00 -25.43 19.30
N GLU A 136 -18.26 -26.19 20.10
CA GLU A 136 -17.00 -25.74 20.68
C GLU A 136 -15.96 -25.41 19.60
N SER A 137 -15.75 -26.31 18.62
CA SER A 137 -14.86 -26.06 17.49
C SER A 137 -15.27 -24.83 16.66
N GLN A 138 -16.57 -24.64 16.44
CA GLN A 138 -17.10 -23.48 15.72
C GLN A 138 -16.86 -22.18 16.49
N LYS A 139 -17.01 -22.20 17.83
CA LYS A 139 -16.71 -21.06 18.71
C LYS A 139 -15.24 -20.68 18.68
N MET A 140 -14.34 -21.66 18.71
CA MET A 140 -12.90 -21.42 18.59
C MET A 140 -12.55 -20.76 17.25
N LEU A 141 -13.13 -21.25 16.15
CA LEU A 141 -12.90 -20.66 14.82
C LEU A 141 -13.48 -19.25 14.70
N LEU A 142 -14.65 -19.00 15.31
CA LEU A 142 -15.27 -17.68 15.35
C LEU A 142 -14.39 -16.68 16.12
N ASP A 143 -13.84 -17.09 17.27
CA ASP A 143 -12.95 -16.27 18.09
C ASP A 143 -11.65 -15.92 17.34
N ALA A 144 -11.02 -16.91 16.70
CA ALA A 144 -9.87 -16.69 15.84
C ALA A 144 -10.17 -15.71 14.69
N THR A 145 -11.36 -15.82 14.08
CA THR A 145 -11.80 -14.91 13.01
C THR A 145 -12.01 -13.49 13.54
N LYS A 146 -12.58 -13.33 14.74
CA LYS A 146 -12.77 -12.03 15.41
C LYS A 146 -11.42 -11.38 15.74
N SER A 147 -10.47 -12.16 16.24
CA SER A 147 -9.11 -11.68 16.53
C SER A 147 -8.38 -11.24 15.25
N ALA A 148 -8.44 -12.04 14.18
CA ALA A 148 -7.85 -11.66 12.89
C ALA A 148 -8.49 -10.40 12.29
N LEU A 149 -9.80 -10.22 12.44
CA LEU A 149 -10.48 -9.00 12.03
C LEU A 149 -10.00 -7.79 12.82
N ALA A 150 -9.84 -7.91 14.14
CA ALA A 150 -9.35 -6.84 14.99
C ALA A 150 -7.94 -6.39 14.60
N GLU A 151 -7.05 -7.34 14.23
CA GLU A 151 -5.70 -7.03 13.73
C GLU A 151 -5.72 -6.31 12.38
N LEU A 152 -6.63 -6.67 11.47
CA LEU A 152 -6.79 -6.00 10.17
C LEU A 152 -7.34 -4.57 10.29
N THR A 153 -8.01 -4.26 11.40
CA THR A 153 -8.60 -2.92 11.64
C THR A 153 -7.78 -2.04 12.57
N ARG A 154 -6.64 -2.52 13.08
CA ARG A 154 -5.78 -1.83 14.04
C ARG A 154 -4.61 -1.12 13.37
#